data_AF-A0A1M5L8U8-F1
#
_entry.id   AF-A0A1M5L8U8-F1
#
_cell.length_a   1.000
_cell.length_b   1.000
_cell.length_c   1.000
_cell.angle_alpha   90.00
_cell.angle_beta   90.00
_cell.angle_gamma   90.00
#
_symmetry.space_group_name_H-M   'P 1'
#
loop_
_entity.id
_entity.type
_entity.pdbx_description
1 polymer ?
#
loop_
_entity_poly.entity_id
_entity_poly.type
_entity_poly.pdbx_seq_one_letter_code
_entity_poly.pdbx_strand_id
1 'polypeptide(L)'
;MLPDFSLRELELLKLFQALGPAGQKECLEYIKYLLSKQYKRELNLAIFNNNLLQNLLRGLLHLVQKEDFDIMLAQKRMMQIKELYYAIFADIHNRYSELVEDLDTSEIVREFGQNNFSQVETAFISGDINRIRYEIIEFFQQYERLARKKDSRHVMAV
;
A
#
# COMPACT_ATOMS: atom_id res chain seq x y z
N MET A 1 3.07 -35.16 -7.53
CA MET A 1 1.68 -35.53 -7.16
C MET A 1 0.81 -34.33 -7.43
N LEU A 2 -0.28 -34.49 -8.17
CA LEU A 2 -1.27 -33.41 -8.31
C LEU A 2 -1.86 -33.12 -6.91
N PRO A 3 -2.12 -31.86 -6.53
CA PRO A 3 -2.83 -31.57 -5.29
C PRO A 3 -4.20 -32.26 -5.34
N ASP A 4 -4.62 -32.90 -4.24
CA ASP A 4 -5.99 -33.38 -4.12
C ASP A 4 -6.92 -32.15 -4.13
N PHE A 5 -7.69 -32.00 -5.20
CA PHE A 5 -8.70 -30.96 -5.29
C PHE A 5 -9.80 -31.22 -4.25
N SER A 6 -10.17 -30.18 -3.52
CA SER A 6 -11.35 -30.18 -2.68
C SER A 6 -12.63 -30.36 -3.53
N LEU A 7 -13.69 -30.90 -2.93
CA LEU A 7 -15.00 -31.04 -3.58
C LEU A 7 -15.51 -29.72 -4.18
N ARG A 8 -15.20 -28.60 -3.52
CA ARG A 8 -15.60 -27.26 -3.93
C ARG A 8 -14.82 -26.77 -5.16
N GLU A 9 -13.53 -27.08 -5.26
CA GLU A 9 -12.72 -26.74 -6.44
C GLU A 9 -13.16 -27.56 -7.66
N LEU A 10 -13.48 -28.84 -7.46
CA LEU A 10 -14.04 -29.68 -8.53
C LEU A 10 -15.41 -29.18 -8.99
N GLU A 11 -16.26 -28.73 -8.07
CA GLU A 11 -17.55 -28.14 -8.39
C GLU A 11 -17.39 -26.86 -9.22
N LEU A 12 -16.52 -25.94 -8.78
CA LEU A 12 -16.21 -24.71 -9.53
C LEU A 12 -15.70 -25.01 -10.94
N LEU A 13 -14.80 -25.98 -11.09
CA LEU A 13 -14.27 -26.37 -12.40
C LEU A 13 -15.37 -26.93 -13.30
N LYS A 14 -16.26 -27.78 -12.76
CA LYS A 14 -17.40 -28.32 -13.52
C LYS A 14 -18.35 -27.21 -13.98
N LEU A 15 -18.69 -26.27 -13.10
CA LEU A 15 -19.55 -25.13 -13.43
C LEU A 15 -18.90 -24.25 -14.50
N PHE A 16 -17.61 -23.97 -14.38
CA PHE A 16 -16.87 -23.19 -15.37
C PHE A 16 -16.79 -23.89 -16.73
N GLN A 17 -16.54 -25.21 -16.75
CA GLN A 17 -16.53 -26.00 -17.99
C GLN A 17 -17.89 -26.10 -18.67
N ALA A 18 -18.99 -26.01 -17.91
CA ALA A 18 -20.34 -25.97 -18.46
C ALA A 18 -20.65 -24.64 -19.19
N LEU A 19 -19.90 -23.57 -18.92
CA LEU A 19 -20.02 -22.31 -19.66
C LEU A 19 -19.44 -22.48 -21.07
N GLY A 20 -20.08 -21.87 -22.06
CA GLY A 20 -19.49 -21.70 -23.39
C GLY A 20 -18.27 -20.77 -23.38
N PRO A 21 -17.46 -20.71 -24.47
CA PRO A 21 -16.22 -19.94 -24.50
C PRO A 21 -16.36 -18.46 -24.12
N ALA A 22 -17.46 -17.81 -24.53
CA ALA A 22 -17.76 -16.43 -24.17
C ALA A 22 -17.99 -16.26 -22.65
N GLY A 23 -18.79 -17.14 -22.04
CA GLY A 23 -19.06 -17.10 -20.61
C GLY A 23 -17.83 -17.43 -19.76
N GLN A 24 -16.96 -18.33 -20.23
CA GLN A 24 -15.67 -18.61 -19.60
C GLN A 24 -14.78 -17.36 -19.61
N LYS A 25 -14.69 -16.67 -20.75
CA LYS A 25 -13.93 -15.42 -20.88
C LYS A 25 -14.46 -14.34 -19.95
N GLU A 26 -15.76 -14.08 -19.95
CA GLU A 26 -16.40 -13.09 -19.07
C GLU A 26 -16.19 -13.41 -17.59
N CYS A 27 -16.30 -14.68 -17.22
CA CYS A 27 -16.04 -15.12 -15.85
C CYS A 27 -14.60 -14.86 -15.42
N LEU A 28 -13.62 -15.16 -16.28
CA LEU A 28 -12.20 -14.87 -16.01
C LEU A 28 -11.94 -13.36 -15.91
N GLU A 29 -12.51 -12.56 -16.80
CA GLU A 29 -12.40 -11.09 -16.76
C GLU A 29 -12.98 -10.52 -15.46
N TYR A 30 -14.13 -11.04 -15.02
CA TYR A 30 -14.75 -10.64 -13.76
C TYR A 30 -13.91 -11.04 -12.54
N ILE A 31 -13.33 -12.24 -12.52
CA ILE A 31 -12.41 -12.68 -11.46
C ILE A 31 -11.19 -11.76 -11.41
N LYS A 32 -10.57 -11.45 -12.56
CA LYS A 32 -9.45 -10.50 -12.64
C LYS A 32 -9.85 -9.13 -12.08
N TYR A 33 -11.02 -8.62 -12.44
CA TYR A 33 -11.54 -7.37 -11.90
C TYR A 33 -11.68 -7.40 -10.36
N LEU A 34 -12.24 -8.48 -9.81
CA LEU A 34 -12.39 -8.66 -8.36
C LEU A 34 -11.04 -8.74 -7.65
N LEU A 35 -10.08 -9.49 -8.22
CA LEU A 35 -8.72 -9.58 -7.69
C LEU A 35 -8.03 -8.22 -7.68
N SER A 36 -8.13 -7.44 -8.77
CA SER A 36 -7.58 -6.08 -8.84
C SER A 36 -8.21 -5.15 -7.79
N LYS A 37 -9.52 -5.25 -7.56
CA LYS A 37 -10.22 -4.49 -6.51
C LYS A 37 -9.76 -4.90 -5.12
N GLN A 38 -9.57 -6.20 -4.88
CA GLN A 38 -9.08 -6.73 -3.62
C GLN A 38 -7.65 -6.30 -3.35
N TYR A 39 -6.77 -6.39 -4.34
CA TYR A 39 -5.39 -5.91 -4.32
C TYR A 39 -5.31 -4.45 -3.87
N LYS A 40 -6.05 -3.54 -4.54
CA LYS A 40 -6.07 -2.11 -4.19
C LYS A 40 -6.54 -1.90 -2.74
N ARG A 41 -7.56 -2.63 -2.29
CA ARG A 41 -8.05 -2.55 -0.90
C ARG A 41 -6.99 -3.03 0.09
N GLU A 42 -6.36 -4.16 -0.19
CA GLU A 42 -5.41 -4.78 0.70
C GLU A 42 -4.13 -3.96 0.85
N LEU A 43 -3.58 -3.45 -0.25
CA LEU A 43 -2.45 -2.51 -0.20
C LEU A 43 -2.75 -1.28 0.66
N ASN A 44 -3.91 -0.65 0.44
CA ASN A 44 -4.30 0.52 1.23
C ASN A 44 -4.35 0.22 2.73
N LEU A 45 -4.91 -0.93 3.12
CA LEU A 45 -4.97 -1.35 4.51
C LEU A 45 -3.59 -1.68 5.08
N ALA A 46 -2.80 -2.44 4.33
CA ALA A 46 -1.48 -2.90 4.79
C ALA A 46 -0.46 -1.79 4.91
N ILE A 47 -0.65 -0.67 4.20
CA ILE A 47 0.20 0.51 4.29
C ILE A 47 -0.40 1.51 5.29
N PHE A 48 -1.60 2.04 5.04
CA PHE A 48 -2.11 3.19 5.81
C PHE A 48 -2.77 2.81 7.15
N ASN A 49 -3.11 1.53 7.34
CA ASN A 49 -3.61 1.02 8.62
C ASN A 49 -2.56 0.16 9.35
N ASN A 50 -1.29 0.32 8.98
CA ASN A 50 -0.20 -0.40 9.61
C ASN A 50 0.27 0.31 10.87
N ASN A 51 0.02 -0.31 12.03
CA ASN A 51 0.40 0.25 13.32
C ASN A 51 1.92 0.49 13.44
N LEU A 52 2.75 -0.35 12.82
CA LEU A 52 4.20 -0.19 12.88
C LEU A 52 4.66 1.03 12.06
N LEU A 53 4.20 1.18 10.81
CA LEU A 53 4.49 2.37 10.01
C LEU A 53 3.99 3.65 10.70
N GLN A 54 2.77 3.62 11.25
CA GLN A 54 2.22 4.77 11.96
C GLN A 54 3.06 5.14 13.18
N ASN A 55 3.50 4.16 13.97
CA ASN A 55 4.35 4.39 15.14
C ASN A 55 5.73 4.93 14.77
N LEU A 56 6.36 4.39 13.72
CA LEU A 56 7.65 4.87 13.24
C LEU A 56 7.56 6.30 12.73
N LEU A 57 6.54 6.62 11.94
CA LEU A 57 6.28 7.97 11.44
C LEU A 57 6.00 8.95 12.57
N ARG A 58 5.18 8.57 13.56
CA ARG A 58 4.92 9.40 14.75
C ARG A 58 6.18 9.62 15.57
N GLY A 59 7.01 8.59 15.73
CA GLY A 59 8.30 8.69 16.41
C GLY A 59 9.29 9.61 15.68
N LEU A 60 9.27 9.63 14.35
CA LEU A 60 10.04 10.57 13.54
C LEU A 60 9.50 12.00 13.64
N LEU A 61 8.18 12.18 13.62
CA LEU A 61 7.54 13.49 13.81
C LEU A 61 7.98 14.13 15.14
N HIS A 62 7.90 13.38 16.24
CA HIS A 62 8.33 13.87 17.55
C HIS A 62 9.83 14.20 17.61
N LEU A 63 10.65 13.50 16.83
CA LEU A 63 12.07 13.81 16.73
C LEU A 63 12.29 15.19 16.08
N VAL A 64 11.67 15.44 14.94
CA VAL A 64 11.89 16.68 14.17
C VAL A 64 11.22 17.92 14.76
N GLN A 65 10.26 17.73 15.67
CA GLN A 65 9.62 18.81 16.43
C GLN A 65 10.56 19.47 17.46
N LYS A 66 11.69 18.84 17.79
CA LYS A 66 12.72 19.45 18.64
C LYS A 66 13.41 20.58 17.88
N GLU A 67 13.82 21.64 18.60
CA GLU A 67 14.51 22.80 18.00
C GLU A 67 15.77 22.35 17.25
N ASP A 68 16.62 21.55 17.90
CA ASP A 68 17.85 21.00 17.33
C ASP A 68 17.80 19.46 17.30
N PHE A 69 17.32 18.89 16.20
CA PHE A 69 17.33 17.44 16.01
C PHE A 69 18.55 16.98 15.19
N ASP A 70 19.02 15.79 15.50
CA ASP A 70 20.08 15.13 14.73
C ASP A 70 19.55 14.70 13.35
N ILE A 71 20.04 15.35 12.29
CA ILE A 71 19.68 15.07 10.90
C ILE A 71 20.03 13.63 10.52
N MET A 72 21.19 13.11 10.95
CA MET A 72 21.61 11.75 10.61
C MET A 72 20.67 10.71 11.23
N LEU A 73 20.25 10.95 12.48
CA LEU A 73 19.27 10.10 13.14
C LEU A 73 17.90 10.16 12.45
N ALA A 74 17.45 11.36 12.05
CA ALA A 74 16.20 11.54 11.30
C ALA A 74 16.24 10.80 9.95
N GLN A 75 17.36 10.93 9.22
CA GLN A 75 17.57 10.28 7.93
C GLN A 75 17.57 8.75 8.06
N LYS A 76 18.26 8.21 9.07
CA LYS A 76 18.27 6.77 9.35
C LYS A 76 16.86 6.24 9.63
N ARG A 77 16.07 6.96 10.44
CA ARG A 77 14.67 6.58 10.71
C ARG A 77 13.81 6.64 9.46
N MET A 78 13.99 7.66 8.62
CA MET A 78 13.26 7.76 7.36
C MET A 78 13.59 6.60 6.41
N MET A 79 14.86 6.20 6.33
CA MET A 79 15.28 5.04 5.55
C MET A 79 14.60 3.75 6.02
N GLN A 80 14.54 3.51 7.34
CA GLN A 80 13.84 2.35 7.91
C GLN A 80 12.34 2.35 7.57
N ILE A 81 11.69 3.52 7.59
CA ILE A 81 10.29 3.68 7.20
C ILE A 81 10.12 3.35 5.71
N LYS A 82 11.02 3.85 4.85
CA LYS A 82 11.02 3.60 3.41
C LYS A 82 11.17 2.11 3.10
N GLU A 83 12.13 1.44 3.73
CA GLU A 83 12.36 0.00 3.56
C GLU A 83 11.12 -0.81 3.95
N LEU A 84 10.55 -0.54 5.14
CA LEU A 84 9.35 -1.23 5.59
C LEU A 84 8.16 -0.99 4.65
N TYR A 85 7.97 0.26 4.22
CA TYR A 85 6.90 0.64 3.29
C TYR A 85 6.97 -0.18 1.99
N TYR A 86 8.14 -0.19 1.35
CA TYR A 86 8.31 -0.90 0.08
C TYR A 86 8.36 -2.42 0.23
N ALA A 87 8.81 -2.93 1.38
CA ALA A 87 8.72 -4.36 1.68
C ALA A 87 7.25 -4.83 1.74
N ILE A 88 6.39 -4.09 2.46
CA ILE A 88 4.95 -4.39 2.51
C ILE A 88 4.31 -4.27 1.13
N PHE A 89 4.65 -3.20 0.39
CA PHE A 89 4.14 -3.01 -0.96
C PHE A 89 4.51 -4.18 -1.88
N ALA A 90 5.78 -4.58 -1.88
CA ALA A 90 6.30 -5.64 -2.75
C ALA A 90 5.68 -7.00 -2.40
N ASP A 91 5.58 -7.35 -1.12
CA ASP A 91 4.96 -8.60 -0.66
C ASP A 91 3.54 -8.77 -1.23
N ILE A 92 2.71 -7.73 -1.08
CA ILE A 92 1.34 -7.75 -1.57
C ILE A 92 1.32 -7.71 -3.10
N HIS A 93 2.10 -6.82 -3.72
CA HIS A 93 2.12 -6.70 -5.18
C HIS A 93 2.49 -8.02 -5.87
N ASN A 94 3.56 -8.67 -5.41
CA ASN A 94 4.05 -9.93 -5.98
C ASN A 94 2.98 -11.02 -5.93
N ARG A 95 2.25 -11.14 -4.81
CA ARG A 95 1.17 -12.14 -4.66
C ARG A 95 0.04 -11.97 -5.67
N TYR A 96 -0.28 -10.73 -6.07
CA TYR A 96 -1.36 -10.49 -7.04
C TYR A 96 -0.86 -10.44 -8.49
N SER A 97 0.37 -9.99 -8.74
CA SER A 97 0.95 -9.97 -10.10
C SER A 97 1.17 -11.36 -10.67
N GLU A 98 1.33 -12.38 -9.81
CA GLU A 98 1.35 -13.79 -10.23
C GLU A 98 -0.01 -14.29 -10.74
N LEU A 99 -1.11 -13.62 -10.35
CA LEU A 99 -2.49 -14.06 -10.66
C LEU A 99 -3.17 -13.19 -11.73
N VAL A 100 -2.74 -11.94 -11.88
CA VAL A 100 -3.32 -10.96 -12.79
C VAL A 100 -2.21 -10.37 -13.65
N GLU A 101 -2.20 -10.78 -14.92
CA GLU A 101 -1.34 -10.17 -15.95
C GLU A 101 -1.66 -8.68 -16.09
N ASP A 102 -0.63 -7.85 -16.27
CA ASP A 102 -0.72 -6.39 -16.36
C ASP A 102 -1.45 -5.74 -15.17
N LEU A 103 -1.25 -6.27 -13.95
CA LEU A 103 -1.82 -5.71 -12.74
C LEU A 103 -1.41 -4.24 -12.55
N ASP A 104 -2.39 -3.34 -12.72
CA ASP A 104 -2.24 -1.92 -12.45
C ASP A 104 -1.89 -1.69 -10.96
N THR A 105 -0.66 -1.26 -10.69
CA THR A 105 -0.21 -0.87 -9.35
C THR A 105 -1.13 0.20 -8.78
N SER A 106 -1.64 0.00 -7.56
CA SER A 106 -2.50 0.98 -6.89
C SER A 106 -1.87 2.37 -6.88
N GLU A 107 -2.31 3.26 -7.79
CA GLU A 107 -1.75 4.60 -8.02
C GLU A 107 -1.59 5.37 -6.71
N ILE A 108 -2.64 5.38 -5.88
CA ILE A 108 -2.64 6.10 -4.59
C ILE A 108 -1.46 5.71 -3.69
N VAL A 109 -1.18 4.41 -3.57
CA VAL A 109 -0.12 3.91 -2.68
C VAL A 109 1.22 4.18 -3.33
N ARG A 110 1.40 3.77 -4.59
CA ARG A 110 2.67 3.93 -5.32
C ARG A 110 3.09 5.40 -5.40
N GLU A 111 2.18 6.28 -5.81
CA GLU A 111 2.43 7.72 -5.97
C GLU A 111 2.68 8.38 -4.62
N PHE A 112 1.92 8.03 -3.58
CA PHE A 112 2.18 8.53 -2.24
C PHE A 112 3.61 8.23 -1.82
N GLY A 113 4.04 6.97 -1.93
CA GLY A 113 5.40 6.55 -1.58
C GLY A 113 6.45 7.28 -2.43
N GLN A 114 6.34 7.22 -3.76
CA GLN A 114 7.30 7.85 -4.67
C GLN A 114 7.47 9.35 -4.40
N ASN A 115 6.36 10.09 -4.33
CA ASN A 115 6.40 11.54 -4.17
C ASN A 115 6.95 11.94 -2.80
N ASN A 116 6.41 11.35 -1.73
CA ASN A 116 6.75 11.80 -0.38
C ASN A 116 8.17 11.38 0.03
N PHE A 117 8.63 10.18 -0.32
CA PHE A 117 10.02 9.79 -0.05
C PHE A 117 11.00 10.64 -0.87
N SER A 118 10.71 10.92 -2.15
CA SER A 118 11.57 11.75 -2.98
C SER A 118 11.69 13.19 -2.45
N GLN A 119 10.59 13.77 -1.96
CA GLN A 119 10.59 15.12 -1.37
C GLN A 119 11.46 15.18 -0.11
N VAL A 120 11.26 14.23 0.80
CA VAL A 120 12.05 14.14 2.04
C VAL A 120 13.52 13.87 1.76
N GLU A 121 13.85 13.00 0.80
CA GLU A 121 15.24 12.75 0.38
C GLU A 121 15.90 14.02 -0.17
N THR A 122 15.18 14.78 -0.99
CA THR A 122 15.67 16.07 -1.50
C THR A 122 15.92 17.07 -0.36
N ALA A 123 15.07 17.08 0.67
CA ALA A 123 15.28 17.93 1.84
C ALA A 123 16.51 17.48 2.65
N PHE A 124 16.74 16.18 2.83
CA PHE A 124 17.96 15.67 3.46
C PHE A 124 19.22 16.07 2.70
N ILE A 125 19.19 16.01 1.36
CA ILE A 125 20.31 16.44 0.51
C ILE A 125 20.64 17.93 0.73
N SER A 126 19.62 18.79 0.93
CA SER A 126 19.86 20.22 1.17
C SER A 126 20.47 20.54 2.53
N GLY A 127 20.37 19.64 3.52
CA GLY A 127 20.84 19.89 4.90
C GLY A 127 20.07 20.96 5.69
N ASP A 128 19.09 21.62 5.07
CA ASP A 128 18.24 22.61 5.74
C ASP A 128 17.27 21.94 6.73
N ILE A 129 17.53 22.15 8.02
CA ILE A 129 16.75 21.62 9.15
C ILE A 129 15.28 22.02 9.04
N ASN A 130 14.99 23.27 8.65
CA ASN A 130 13.61 23.75 8.56
C ASN A 130 12.87 23.07 7.41
N ARG A 131 13.56 22.87 6.27
CA ARG A 131 13.01 22.14 5.14
C ARG A 131 12.77 20.66 5.48
N ILE A 132 13.72 19.99 6.12
CA ILE A 132 13.57 18.60 6.56
C ILE A 132 12.37 18.46 7.50
N ARG A 133 12.26 19.36 8.48
CA ARG A 133 11.12 19.40 9.40
C ARG A 133 9.79 19.57 8.66
N TYR A 134 9.74 20.51 7.71
CA TYR A 134 8.56 20.77 6.91
C TYR A 134 8.12 19.53 6.12
N GLU A 135 9.02 18.91 5.34
CA GLU A 135 8.68 17.75 4.52
C GLU A 135 8.24 16.54 5.36
N ILE A 136 8.86 16.31 6.52
CA ILE A 136 8.46 15.23 7.43
C ILE A 136 7.08 15.47 8.04
N ILE A 137 6.75 16.72 8.38
CA ILE A 137 5.42 17.09 8.86
C ILE A 137 4.38 16.87 7.75
N GLU A 138 4.66 17.35 6.53
CA GLU A 138 3.77 17.15 5.37
C GLU A 138 3.55 15.67 5.06
N PHE A 139 4.63 14.86 5.03
CA PHE A 139 4.56 13.42 4.87
C PHE A 139 3.58 12.81 5.87
N PHE A 140 3.76 13.10 7.16
CA PHE A 140 2.93 12.55 8.23
C PHE A 140 1.46 12.95 8.08
N GLN A 141 1.19 14.22 7.75
CA GLN A 141 -0.17 14.70 7.56
C GLN A 141 -0.86 14.02 6.37
N GLN A 142 -0.16 13.88 5.24
CA GLN A 142 -0.70 13.19 4.07
C GLN A 142 -0.98 11.71 4.37
N TYR A 143 -0.06 11.04 5.09
CA TYR A 143 -0.25 9.67 5.55
C TYR A 143 -1.51 9.52 6.42
N GLU A 144 -1.69 10.38 7.42
CA GLU A 144 -2.89 10.36 8.29
C GLU A 144 -4.19 10.64 7.52
N ARG A 145 -4.17 11.54 6.53
CA ARG A 145 -5.34 11.80 5.67
C ARG A 145 -5.74 10.54 4.90
N LEU A 146 -4.77 9.77 4.39
CA LEU A 146 -5.03 8.52 3.67
C LEU A 146 -5.49 7.40 4.61
N ALA A 147 -4.91 7.31 5.81
CA ALA A 147 -5.34 6.37 6.85
C ALA A 147 -6.81 6.61 7.29
N ARG A 148 -7.23 7.87 7.40
CA ARG A 148 -8.58 8.25 7.85
C ARG A 148 -9.67 8.17 6.78
N LYS A 149 -9.34 8.10 5.48
CA LYS A 149 -10.32 7.93 4.38
C LYS A 149 -11.17 6.64 4.47
N LYS A 150 -10.95 5.80 5.47
CA LYS A 150 -11.76 4.63 5.80
C LYS A 150 -13.04 4.98 6.58
N ASP A 151 -13.02 6.02 7.42
CA ASP A 151 -14.17 6.33 8.30
C ASP A 151 -15.33 6.99 7.56
N SER A 152 -15.08 7.73 6.48
CA SER A 152 -16.14 8.42 5.72
C SER A 152 -17.01 7.49 4.87
N ARG A 153 -16.64 6.21 4.70
CA ARG A 153 -17.42 5.21 3.95
C ARG A 153 -18.28 4.30 4.82
N HIS A 154 -18.21 4.41 6.15
CA HIS A 154 -19.08 3.67 7.08
C HIS A 154 -20.32 4.45 7.53
N VAL A 155 -20.45 5.74 7.16
CA VAL A 155 -21.60 6.59 7.50
C VAL A 155 -22.40 6.91 6.23
N MET A 156 -22.92 5.89 5.55
CA MET A 156 -24.10 6.02 4.68
C MET A 156 -24.79 4.66 4.58
N ALA A 157 -25.56 4.36 5.62
CA ALA A 157 -26.69 3.45 5.55
C ALA A 157 -27.85 4.15 6.28
N VAL A 158 -28.75 4.78 5.51
CA VAL A 158 -30.14 5.07 5.88
C VAL A 158 -30.97 4.73 4.65
#